data_AF-A0A9X4RJ86-F1
#
_entry.id   AF-A0A9X4RJ86-F1
#
_cell.length_a   1.000
_cell.length_b   1.000
_cell.length_c   1.000
_cell.angle_alpha   90.00
_cell.angle_beta   90.00
_cell.angle_gamma   90.00
#
_symmetry.space_group_name_H-M   'P 1'
#
loop_
_entity.id
_entity.type
_entity.pdbx_description
1 polymer ?
#
loop_
_entity_poly.entity_id
_entity_poly.type
_entity_poly.pdbx_seq_one_letter_code
_entity_poly.pdbx_strand_id
1 'polypeptide(L)'
;MSNHLAIATVTATLQRLLQSVIQQDIEGARATTLPPAGISTGAPEVGVNIFLYHVTSNPSLANFDSTPNRIKGNPLNRQVALDLYYMMSCYGNDAELQPQRVLGSVVSTFVDKRILTPELIRSTCNDSTFPFLVDADLADQIQQINIVPVDISLEDLSKAWSVFYQVPYVLSIAYRACLVIVEGRENFQRALPVRDASPAGLVPFPASPYIEQVLAQGSRFEPIVLGSIIIVRGRNLQSQSVEIHVGDLIVKPTSVIDREIIFSLANISFPQIQAGVQSLQVIHRIDSTSPLITNAIASNVMPFVLCPTIVSVSVTQLEEVEDNLRSAVVVLQLDVLVREKQKVVLSLNEWAVNSPAIYMFDRPPLPHNSSTIEIPIKNVKAAEYLVRVQIDGAESKLGVDDDPDSSTYNWYNSPKITIL
;
A
#
# COMPACT_ATOMS: atom_id res chain seq x y z
N MET A 1 -9.42 17.79 -30.30
CA MET A 1 -8.05 17.71 -29.72
C MET A 1 -7.43 19.08 -29.88
N SER A 2 -6.54 19.50 -29.00
CA SER A 2 -6.05 20.88 -29.01
C SER A 2 -4.53 20.93 -28.94
N ASN A 3 -3.92 21.27 -30.07
CA ASN A 3 -2.49 21.33 -30.27
C ASN A 3 -1.90 22.63 -29.67
N HIS A 4 -0.59 22.82 -29.86
CA HIS A 4 0.16 23.97 -29.33
C HIS A 4 -0.38 25.37 -29.74
N LEU A 5 -1.22 25.47 -30.77
CA LEU A 5 -1.84 26.73 -31.22
C LEU A 5 -3.03 27.15 -30.36
N ALA A 6 -3.49 26.31 -29.42
CA ALA A 6 -4.67 26.56 -28.58
C ALA A 6 -4.64 27.94 -27.89
N ILE A 7 -3.53 28.29 -27.23
CA ILE A 7 -3.40 29.56 -26.48
C ILE A 7 -3.47 30.78 -27.42
N ALA A 8 -2.79 30.69 -28.57
CA ALA A 8 -2.82 31.74 -29.59
C ALA A 8 -4.23 31.89 -30.17
N THR A 9 -4.91 30.77 -30.40
CA THR A 9 -6.28 30.72 -30.92
C THR A 9 -7.27 31.40 -29.98
N VAL A 10 -7.19 31.15 -28.67
CA VAL A 10 -8.03 31.85 -27.68
C VAL A 10 -7.79 33.35 -27.74
N THR A 11 -6.53 33.78 -27.77
CA THR A 11 -6.16 35.21 -27.81
C THR A 11 -6.69 35.90 -29.06
N ALA A 12 -6.49 35.30 -30.23
CA ALA A 12 -7.00 35.83 -31.50
C ALA A 12 -8.54 35.85 -31.55
N THR A 13 -9.18 34.83 -30.97
CA THR A 13 -10.64 34.73 -30.90
C THR A 13 -11.21 35.86 -30.03
N LEU A 14 -10.59 36.15 -28.88
CA LEU A 14 -10.96 37.29 -28.03
C LEU A 14 -10.75 38.62 -28.75
N GLN A 15 -9.60 38.78 -29.44
CA GLN A 15 -9.31 39.98 -30.22
C GLN A 15 -10.37 40.22 -31.28
N ARG A 16 -10.68 39.22 -32.11
CA ARG A 16 -11.67 39.33 -33.18
C ARG A 16 -13.08 39.61 -32.63
N LEU A 17 -13.47 38.92 -31.56
CA LEU A 17 -14.75 39.10 -30.89
C LEU A 17 -14.92 40.57 -30.47
N LEU A 18 -13.96 41.11 -29.71
CA LEU A 18 -13.99 42.48 -29.23
C LEU A 18 -13.83 43.49 -30.38
N GLN A 19 -12.97 43.21 -31.36
CA GLN A 19 -12.75 44.08 -32.51
C GLN A 19 -14.05 44.35 -33.27
N SER A 20 -14.87 43.32 -33.47
CA SER A 20 -16.13 43.42 -34.21
C SER A 20 -17.19 44.26 -33.51
N VAL A 21 -17.23 44.25 -32.18
CA VAL A 21 -18.25 44.97 -31.38
C VAL A 21 -17.79 46.41 -31.11
N ILE A 22 -16.55 46.58 -30.67
CA ILE A 22 -16.05 47.91 -30.26
C ILE A 22 -15.97 48.86 -31.47
N GLN A 23 -15.70 48.37 -32.68
CA GLN A 23 -15.76 49.19 -33.91
C GLN A 23 -17.17 49.69 -34.24
N GLN A 24 -18.22 48.96 -33.82
CA GLN A 24 -19.60 49.39 -34.02
C GLN A 24 -20.01 50.43 -32.97
N ASP A 25 -19.55 50.26 -31.74
CA ASP A 25 -19.92 51.13 -30.62
C ASP A 25 -19.13 52.46 -30.61
N ILE A 26 -17.88 52.44 -31.06
CA ILE A 26 -16.95 53.57 -31.00
C ILE A 26 -16.16 53.65 -32.31
N GLU A 27 -16.33 54.77 -33.02
CA GLU A 27 -15.66 55.01 -34.30
C GLU A 27 -14.13 55.02 -34.13
N GLY A 28 -13.43 54.35 -35.05
CA GLY A 28 -11.96 54.27 -35.05
C GLY A 28 -11.36 53.31 -34.02
N ALA A 29 -12.16 52.69 -33.15
CA ALA A 29 -11.65 51.87 -32.08
C ALA A 29 -11.05 50.54 -32.55
N ARG A 30 -9.96 50.10 -31.91
CA ARG A 30 -9.22 48.87 -32.27
C ARG A 30 -8.97 47.96 -31.08
N ALA A 31 -8.94 46.66 -31.34
CA ALA A 31 -8.54 45.64 -30.39
C ALA A 31 -7.14 45.11 -30.76
N THR A 32 -6.19 45.24 -29.85
CA THR A 32 -4.81 44.79 -30.02
C THR A 32 -4.43 43.74 -28.98
N THR A 33 -3.34 43.00 -29.20
CA THR A 33 -2.85 41.94 -28.29
C THR A 33 -1.38 42.14 -27.93
N LEU A 34 -0.95 43.40 -27.79
CA LEU A 34 0.46 43.75 -27.66
C LEU A 34 0.98 43.50 -26.24
N PRO A 35 2.24 43.07 -26.09
CA PRO A 35 2.88 43.04 -24.79
C PRO A 35 3.13 44.47 -24.29
N PRO A 36 3.29 44.67 -22.97
CA PRO A 36 3.47 45.98 -22.35
C PRO A 36 4.58 46.85 -22.95
N ALA A 37 5.72 46.24 -23.33
CA ALA A 37 6.81 46.97 -23.99
C ALA A 37 6.47 47.51 -25.39
N GLY A 38 5.47 46.92 -26.08
CA GLY A 38 5.00 47.35 -27.39
C GLY A 38 3.91 48.43 -27.34
N ILE A 39 3.38 48.75 -26.15
CA ILE A 39 2.30 49.73 -25.96
C ILE A 39 2.74 51.14 -26.37
N SER A 40 3.99 51.52 -26.09
CA SER A 40 4.52 52.87 -26.38
C SER A 40 4.56 53.23 -27.87
N THR A 41 4.49 52.24 -28.77
CA THR A 41 4.60 52.43 -30.22
C THR A 41 3.43 51.84 -31.03
N GLY A 42 2.62 50.96 -30.43
CA GLY A 42 1.56 50.25 -31.13
C GLY A 42 0.22 50.18 -30.41
N ALA A 43 0.07 50.81 -29.23
CA ALA A 43 -1.22 50.86 -28.56
C ALA A 43 -2.28 51.54 -29.44
N PRO A 44 -3.55 51.10 -29.37
CA PRO A 44 -4.61 51.74 -30.12
C PRO A 44 -4.83 53.15 -29.56
N GLU A 45 -4.94 54.14 -30.45
CA GLU A 45 -5.29 55.52 -30.06
C GLU A 45 -6.64 55.56 -29.33
N VAL A 46 -7.60 54.72 -29.78
CA VAL A 46 -8.87 54.46 -29.14
C VAL A 46 -9.14 52.95 -29.20
N GLY A 47 -9.50 52.32 -28.08
CA GLY A 47 -9.88 50.91 -28.05
C GLY A 47 -9.29 50.11 -26.89
N VAL A 48 -9.05 48.82 -27.09
CA VAL A 48 -8.66 47.88 -26.03
C VAL A 48 -7.41 47.09 -26.38
N ASN A 49 -6.48 46.96 -25.44
CA ASN A 49 -5.37 46.01 -25.53
C ASN A 49 -5.62 44.79 -24.65
N ILE A 50 -5.48 43.60 -25.23
CA ILE A 50 -5.74 42.30 -24.62
C ILE A 50 -4.39 41.65 -24.31
N PHE A 51 -4.00 41.65 -23.04
CA PHE A 51 -2.70 41.12 -22.64
C PHE A 51 -2.83 39.86 -21.78
N LEU A 52 -2.29 38.73 -22.25
CA LEU A 52 -2.17 37.50 -21.45
C LEU A 52 -1.06 37.66 -20.41
N TYR A 53 -1.41 37.95 -19.17
CA TYR A 53 -0.45 38.26 -18.11
C TYR A 53 -0.13 37.07 -17.20
N HIS A 54 -1.01 36.06 -17.15
CA HIS A 54 -0.82 34.90 -16.29
C HIS A 54 -1.49 33.64 -16.86
N VAL A 55 -0.87 32.49 -16.60
CA VAL A 55 -1.36 31.17 -17.03
C VAL A 55 -1.20 30.20 -15.86
N THR A 56 -2.28 29.50 -15.52
CA THR A 56 -2.26 28.47 -14.47
C THR A 56 -2.84 27.16 -14.99
N SER A 57 -2.51 26.05 -14.34
CA SER A 57 -3.27 24.81 -14.53
C SER A 57 -4.67 24.97 -13.93
N ASN A 58 -5.68 24.42 -14.61
CA ASN A 58 -7.03 24.40 -14.10
C ASN A 58 -7.18 23.26 -13.07
N PRO A 59 -7.53 23.55 -11.80
CA PRO A 59 -7.60 22.54 -10.75
C PRO A 59 -8.73 21.53 -10.96
N SER A 60 -9.83 21.91 -11.62
CA SER A 60 -10.98 21.03 -11.88
C SER A 60 -10.63 19.87 -12.82
N LEU A 61 -9.59 20.03 -13.65
CA LEU A 61 -9.09 19.01 -14.56
C LEU A 61 -7.62 18.62 -14.28
N ALA A 62 -7.12 18.87 -13.06
CA ALA A 62 -5.74 18.54 -12.70
C ALA A 62 -5.44 17.03 -12.82
N ASN A 63 -6.45 16.17 -12.61
CA ASN A 63 -6.34 14.72 -12.74
C ASN A 63 -6.76 14.20 -14.12
N PHE A 64 -6.99 15.07 -15.11
CA PHE A 64 -7.48 14.66 -16.43
C PHE A 64 -6.49 13.74 -17.17
N ASP A 65 -5.19 13.95 -16.96
CA ASP A 65 -4.10 13.09 -17.47
C ASP A 65 -3.74 11.92 -16.52
N SER A 66 -4.56 11.65 -15.51
CA SER A 66 -4.37 10.46 -14.68
C SER A 66 -4.74 9.24 -15.51
N THR A 67 -3.73 8.48 -15.97
CA THR A 67 -3.94 7.30 -16.83
C THR A 67 -4.92 6.32 -16.16
N PRO A 68 -6.12 6.11 -16.72
CA PRO A 68 -7.00 5.08 -16.22
C PRO A 68 -6.40 3.75 -16.63
N ASN A 69 -5.97 2.93 -15.67
CA ASN A 69 -5.38 1.60 -15.90
C ASN A 69 -6.31 0.62 -16.67
N ARG A 70 -7.53 1.06 -17.06
CA ARG A 70 -8.63 0.21 -17.51
C ARG A 70 -9.28 0.65 -18.83
N ILE A 71 -8.60 1.40 -19.70
CA ILE A 71 -9.15 1.67 -21.05
C ILE A 71 -8.70 0.58 -22.02
N LYS A 72 -9.64 0.00 -22.79
CA LYS A 72 -9.32 -0.79 -23.99
C LYS A 72 -8.95 0.20 -25.10
N GLY A 73 -7.74 0.13 -25.63
CA GLY A 73 -7.23 1.04 -26.65
C GLY A 73 -5.87 1.62 -26.30
N ASN A 74 -5.33 2.44 -27.22
CA ASN A 74 -4.19 3.28 -26.91
C ASN A 74 -4.61 4.37 -25.92
N PRO A 75 -3.77 4.65 -24.93
CA PRO A 75 -3.97 5.79 -24.03
C PRO A 75 -4.01 7.09 -24.85
N LEU A 76 -4.84 8.04 -24.43
CA LEU A 76 -4.82 9.41 -24.96
C LEU A 76 -3.44 10.02 -24.70
N ASN A 77 -3.02 10.97 -25.55
CA ASN A 77 -1.79 11.70 -25.27
C ASN A 77 -1.96 12.50 -23.97
N ARG A 78 -0.84 12.85 -23.36
CA ARG A 78 -0.87 13.66 -22.14
C ARG A 78 -1.48 15.02 -22.42
N GLN A 79 -2.38 15.47 -21.56
CA GLN A 79 -3.12 16.71 -21.74
C GLN A 79 -3.06 17.56 -20.47
N VAL A 80 -2.96 18.87 -20.64
CA VAL A 80 -3.06 19.83 -19.53
C VAL A 80 -4.21 20.78 -19.78
N ALA A 81 -5.08 20.95 -18.79
CA ALA A 81 -6.08 22.00 -18.81
C ALA A 81 -5.51 23.28 -18.19
N LEU A 82 -5.63 24.39 -18.89
CA LEU A 82 -5.11 25.69 -18.51
C LEU A 82 -6.23 26.70 -18.31
N ASP A 83 -6.00 27.61 -17.39
CA ASP A 83 -6.73 28.86 -17.27
C ASP A 83 -5.83 30.01 -17.71
N LEU A 84 -6.32 30.81 -18.66
CA LEU A 84 -5.59 31.93 -19.27
C LEU A 84 -6.13 33.25 -18.73
N TYR A 85 -5.29 34.05 -18.08
CA TYR A 85 -5.70 35.32 -17.48
C TYR A 85 -5.29 36.50 -18.36
N TYR A 86 -6.29 37.23 -18.82
CA TYR A 86 -6.16 38.39 -19.69
C TYR A 86 -6.46 39.67 -18.94
N MET A 87 -5.62 40.68 -19.15
CA MET A 87 -5.82 42.06 -18.73
C MET A 87 -6.26 42.87 -19.94
N MET A 88 -7.43 43.50 -19.85
CA MET A 88 -8.02 44.33 -20.88
C MET A 88 -7.83 45.79 -20.52
N SER A 89 -6.89 46.47 -21.19
CA SER A 89 -6.57 47.89 -20.93
C SER A 89 -7.24 48.79 -21.97
N CYS A 90 -7.97 49.79 -21.51
CA CYS A 90 -8.80 50.65 -22.36
C CYS A 90 -8.12 52.01 -22.61
N TYR A 91 -8.05 52.41 -23.88
CA TYR A 91 -7.40 53.63 -24.35
C TYR A 91 -8.41 54.53 -25.09
N GLY A 92 -8.15 55.83 -25.05
CA GLY A 92 -8.94 56.85 -25.73
C GLY A 92 -8.80 58.21 -25.09
N ASN A 93 -9.56 59.17 -25.59
CA ASN A 93 -9.67 60.51 -25.04
C ASN A 93 -10.46 60.52 -23.71
N ASP A 94 -9.80 60.85 -22.60
CA ASP A 94 -10.40 60.95 -21.27
C ASP A 94 -11.48 62.03 -21.19
N ALA A 95 -11.35 63.13 -21.94
CA ALA A 95 -12.33 64.22 -21.93
C ALA A 95 -13.72 63.77 -22.46
N GLU A 96 -13.73 62.76 -23.33
CA GLU A 96 -14.94 62.15 -23.90
C GLU A 96 -15.35 60.85 -23.20
N LEU A 97 -14.66 60.50 -22.10
CA LEU A 97 -14.85 59.25 -21.36
C LEU A 97 -14.74 58.01 -22.26
N GLN A 98 -13.91 58.07 -23.32
CA GLN A 98 -13.74 56.97 -24.26
C GLN A 98 -13.23 55.70 -23.57
N PRO A 99 -12.23 55.72 -22.66
CA PRO A 99 -11.79 54.51 -21.95
C PRO A 99 -12.92 53.82 -21.18
N GLN A 100 -13.81 54.58 -20.54
CA GLN A 100 -14.96 54.05 -19.79
C GLN A 100 -16.03 53.47 -20.73
N ARG A 101 -16.25 54.11 -21.88
CA ARG A 101 -17.17 53.61 -22.91
C ARG A 101 -16.66 52.31 -23.53
N VAL A 102 -15.36 52.23 -23.85
CA VAL A 102 -14.71 50.99 -24.32
C VAL A 102 -14.86 49.90 -23.26
N LEU A 103 -14.59 50.21 -22.00
CA LEU A 103 -14.75 49.26 -20.89
C LEU A 103 -16.20 48.74 -20.80
N GLY A 104 -17.19 49.62 -20.94
CA GLY A 104 -18.61 49.24 -20.98
C GLY A 104 -18.94 48.30 -22.13
N SER A 105 -18.42 48.56 -23.33
CA SER A 105 -18.58 47.70 -24.51
C SER A 105 -17.94 46.32 -24.31
N VAL A 106 -16.72 46.27 -23.76
CA VAL A 106 -16.03 45.00 -23.42
C VAL A 106 -16.86 44.18 -22.43
N VAL A 107 -17.30 44.80 -21.33
CA VAL A 107 -18.10 44.14 -20.29
C VAL A 107 -19.41 43.62 -20.87
N SER A 108 -20.13 44.44 -21.65
CA SER A 108 -21.38 44.02 -22.30
C SER A 108 -21.15 42.85 -23.25
N THR A 109 -20.09 42.90 -24.05
CA THR A 109 -19.75 41.83 -25.00
C THR A 109 -19.51 40.51 -24.28
N PHE A 110 -18.75 40.52 -23.17
CA PHE A 110 -18.52 39.32 -22.39
C PHE A 110 -19.68 38.94 -21.48
N VAL A 111 -20.70 39.78 -21.28
CA VAL A 111 -21.95 39.33 -20.66
C VAL A 111 -22.73 38.46 -21.66
N ASP A 112 -22.82 38.90 -22.91
CA ASP A 112 -23.59 38.21 -23.96
C ASP A 112 -22.85 36.98 -24.53
N LYS A 113 -21.54 37.09 -24.69
CA LYS A 113 -20.69 36.09 -25.36
C LYS A 113 -19.64 35.48 -24.40
N ARG A 114 -20.11 34.93 -23.28
CA ARG A 114 -19.25 34.27 -22.27
C ARG A 114 -18.59 32.99 -22.75
N ILE A 115 -19.22 32.30 -23.70
CA ILE A 115 -18.77 30.99 -24.18
C ILE A 115 -18.10 31.18 -25.54
N LEU A 116 -16.84 30.78 -25.67
CA LEU A 116 -16.17 30.71 -26.96
C LEU A 116 -16.65 29.45 -27.69
N THR A 117 -17.62 29.61 -28.59
CA THR A 117 -18.19 28.46 -29.31
C THR A 117 -17.26 27.93 -30.39
N PRO A 118 -17.37 26.65 -30.77
CA PRO A 118 -16.58 26.07 -31.86
C PRO A 118 -16.69 26.84 -33.18
N GLU A 119 -17.87 27.38 -33.49
CA GLU A 119 -18.10 28.18 -34.70
C GLU A 119 -17.28 29.47 -34.68
N LEU A 120 -17.24 30.16 -33.54
CA LEU A 120 -16.46 31.38 -33.37
C LEU A 120 -14.96 31.09 -33.52
N ILE A 121 -14.48 30.02 -32.90
CA ILE A 121 -13.08 29.58 -32.99
C ILE A 121 -12.72 29.24 -34.44
N ARG A 122 -13.51 28.38 -35.11
CA ARG A 122 -13.29 28.02 -36.53
C ARG A 122 -13.32 29.23 -37.44
N SER A 123 -14.24 30.17 -37.20
CA SER A 123 -14.33 31.40 -37.98
C SER A 123 -13.07 32.24 -37.85
N THR A 124 -12.43 32.24 -36.67
CA THR A 124 -11.16 32.93 -36.38
C THR A 124 -9.99 32.22 -37.05
N CYS A 125 -9.91 30.90 -36.96
CA CYS A 125 -8.83 30.12 -37.61
C CYS A 125 -8.84 30.26 -39.14
N ASN A 126 -10.03 30.43 -39.74
CA ASN A 126 -10.20 30.64 -41.18
C ASN A 126 -10.01 32.09 -41.64
N ASP A 127 -9.75 33.02 -40.71
CA ASP A 127 -9.54 34.42 -41.05
C ASP A 127 -8.16 34.64 -41.66
N SER A 128 -8.11 35.32 -42.81
CA SER A 128 -6.85 35.68 -43.47
C SER A 128 -5.93 36.58 -42.63
N THR A 129 -6.46 37.25 -41.60
CA THR A 129 -5.67 38.04 -40.65
C THR A 129 -4.85 37.18 -39.68
N PHE A 130 -5.21 35.91 -39.49
CA PHE A 130 -4.53 34.96 -38.61
C PHE A 130 -4.03 33.71 -39.36
N PRO A 131 -3.17 33.86 -40.39
CA PRO A 131 -2.75 32.73 -41.24
C PRO A 131 -1.97 31.65 -40.48
N PHE A 132 -1.40 31.99 -39.32
CA PHE A 132 -0.66 31.07 -38.46
C PHE A 132 -1.58 30.17 -37.60
N LEU A 133 -2.91 30.34 -37.66
CA LEU A 133 -3.89 29.53 -36.92
C LEU A 133 -4.62 28.50 -37.80
N VAL A 134 -4.26 28.36 -39.08
CA VAL A 134 -4.98 27.48 -40.03
C VAL A 134 -5.02 26.03 -39.54
N ASP A 135 -3.95 25.55 -38.89
CA ASP A 135 -3.85 24.18 -38.38
C ASP A 135 -4.34 24.04 -36.92
N ALA A 136 -5.02 25.05 -36.36
CA ALA A 136 -5.52 24.99 -34.99
C ALA A 136 -6.79 24.12 -34.89
N ASP A 137 -6.76 23.16 -33.98
CA ASP A 137 -7.80 22.15 -33.74
C ASP A 137 -8.59 22.40 -32.44
N LEU A 138 -8.37 23.55 -31.77
CA LEU A 138 -9.01 23.92 -30.50
C LEU A 138 -10.55 23.81 -30.54
N ALA A 139 -11.18 24.06 -31.69
CA ALA A 139 -12.62 23.95 -31.86
C ALA A 139 -13.17 22.53 -31.68
N ASP A 140 -12.31 21.51 -31.79
CA ASP A 140 -12.67 20.09 -31.63
C ASP A 140 -12.50 19.63 -30.17
N GLN A 141 -12.18 20.54 -29.25
CA GLN A 141 -12.22 20.29 -27.82
C GLN A 141 -13.68 20.12 -27.35
N ILE A 142 -13.94 19.11 -26.51
CA ILE A 142 -15.30 18.81 -26.02
C ILE A 142 -15.74 19.82 -24.95
N GLN A 143 -14.84 20.19 -24.05
CA GLN A 143 -15.09 21.16 -22.99
C GLN A 143 -15.25 22.56 -23.57
N GLN A 144 -16.28 23.27 -23.14
CA GLN A 144 -16.50 24.66 -23.53
C GLN A 144 -15.54 25.59 -22.79
N ILE A 145 -15.00 26.57 -23.53
CA ILE A 145 -14.14 27.61 -22.97
C ILE A 145 -15.03 28.76 -22.50
N ASN A 146 -14.95 29.07 -21.20
CA ASN A 146 -15.75 30.10 -20.55
C ASN A 146 -14.89 31.31 -20.19
N ILE A 147 -15.40 32.50 -20.48
CA ILE A 147 -14.81 33.79 -20.10
C ILE A 147 -15.47 34.27 -18.82
N VAL A 148 -14.68 34.45 -17.77
CA VAL A 148 -15.16 34.82 -16.43
C VAL A 148 -14.40 36.05 -15.93
N PRO A 149 -15.07 37.07 -15.39
CA PRO A 149 -14.38 38.22 -14.79
C PRO A 149 -13.53 37.78 -13.59
N VAL A 150 -12.40 38.45 -13.40
CA VAL A 150 -11.49 38.21 -12.27
C VAL A 150 -11.41 39.47 -11.43
N ASP A 151 -11.71 39.34 -10.14
CA ASP A 151 -11.52 40.42 -9.18
C ASP A 151 -10.02 40.54 -8.88
N ILE A 152 -9.40 41.64 -9.33
CA ILE A 152 -8.02 41.99 -8.98
C ILE A 152 -8.05 43.19 -8.05
N SER A 153 -7.31 43.11 -6.95
CA SER A 153 -7.16 44.23 -6.03
C SER A 153 -6.41 45.39 -6.70
N LEU A 154 -6.68 46.63 -6.26
CA LEU A 154 -5.93 47.81 -6.73
C LEU A 154 -4.42 47.66 -6.46
N GLU A 155 -4.06 47.03 -5.33
CA GLU A 155 -2.66 46.79 -4.96
C GLU A 155 -1.98 45.84 -5.96
N ASP A 156 -2.65 44.74 -6.34
CA ASP A 156 -2.11 43.77 -7.30
C ASP A 156 -2.05 44.35 -8.72
N LEU A 157 -3.04 45.15 -9.12
CA LEU A 157 -2.99 45.92 -10.36
C LEU A 157 -1.82 46.91 -10.35
N SER A 158 -1.68 47.69 -9.28
CA SER A 158 -0.59 48.67 -9.16
C SER A 158 0.79 48.00 -9.20
N LYS A 159 0.94 46.82 -8.58
CA LYS A 159 2.17 46.01 -8.66
C LYS A 159 2.42 45.52 -10.08
N ALA A 160 1.39 44.99 -10.75
CA ALA A 160 1.51 44.53 -12.13
C ALA A 160 2.00 45.65 -13.06
N TRP A 161 1.44 46.86 -12.90
CA TRP A 161 1.86 48.03 -13.68
C TRP A 161 3.24 48.58 -13.29
N SER A 162 3.66 48.46 -12.02
CA SER A 162 4.98 48.93 -11.56
C SER A 162 6.17 48.21 -12.20
N VAL A 163 5.94 47.00 -12.71
CA VAL A 163 6.95 46.20 -13.43
C VAL A 163 7.20 46.75 -14.84
N PHE A 164 6.24 47.50 -15.41
CA PHE A 164 6.35 48.07 -16.75
C PHE A 164 6.93 49.48 -16.69
N TYR A 165 8.26 49.54 -16.77
CA TYR A 165 9.00 50.81 -16.81
C TYR A 165 8.48 51.69 -17.97
N GLN A 166 8.05 52.92 -17.65
CA GLN A 166 7.54 53.96 -18.56
C GLN A 166 6.08 53.85 -19.06
N VAL A 167 5.25 52.93 -18.56
CA VAL A 167 3.82 52.90 -18.91
C VAL A 167 2.96 53.45 -17.76
N PRO A 168 2.19 54.54 -17.96
CA PRO A 168 1.29 55.05 -16.93
C PRO A 168 0.17 54.05 -16.63
N TYR A 169 -0.44 54.14 -15.46
CA TYR A 169 -1.62 53.34 -15.13
C TYR A 169 -2.75 53.60 -16.13
N VAL A 170 -3.36 52.52 -16.64
CA VAL A 170 -4.47 52.56 -17.60
C VAL A 170 -5.68 51.84 -17.01
N LEU A 171 -6.87 52.40 -17.23
CA LEU A 171 -8.14 51.77 -16.86
C LEU A 171 -8.22 50.36 -17.43
N SER A 172 -8.29 49.35 -16.55
CA SER A 172 -8.21 47.95 -16.95
C SER A 172 -9.18 47.07 -16.18
N ILE A 173 -9.59 45.97 -16.81
CA ILE A 173 -10.36 44.88 -16.20
C ILE A 173 -9.73 43.54 -16.56
N ALA A 174 -9.85 42.55 -15.68
CA ALA A 174 -9.31 41.22 -15.92
C ALA A 174 -10.39 40.18 -16.17
N TYR A 175 -10.09 39.28 -17.10
CA TYR A 175 -10.92 38.14 -17.44
C TYR A 175 -10.05 36.90 -17.52
N ARG A 176 -10.63 35.74 -17.20
CA ARG A 176 -10.00 34.44 -17.35
C ARG A 176 -10.77 33.60 -18.34
N ALA A 177 -10.06 33.03 -19.31
CA ALA A 177 -10.58 31.98 -20.18
C ALA A 177 -10.25 30.62 -19.54
N CYS A 178 -11.28 29.90 -19.11
CA CYS A 178 -11.15 28.65 -18.39
C CYS A 178 -11.19 27.43 -19.33
N LEU A 179 -10.55 26.32 -18.91
CA LEU A 179 -10.62 25.01 -19.57
C LEU A 179 -10.01 25.01 -20.99
N VAL A 180 -8.88 25.68 -21.19
CA VAL A 180 -8.11 25.58 -22.44
C VAL A 180 -7.21 24.36 -22.35
N ILE A 181 -7.55 23.27 -23.04
CA ILE A 181 -6.76 22.05 -23.00
C ILE A 181 -5.63 22.16 -24.02
N VAL A 182 -4.44 21.65 -23.68
CA VAL A 182 -3.31 21.49 -24.60
C VAL A 182 -2.82 20.06 -24.53
N GLU A 183 -2.69 19.43 -25.69
CA GLU A 183 -2.30 18.03 -25.84
C GLU A 183 -0.85 17.87 -26.31
N GLY A 184 -0.16 16.90 -25.71
CA GLY A 184 1.18 16.47 -26.09
C GLY A 184 1.18 15.73 -27.43
N ARG A 185 2.34 15.74 -28.10
CA ARG A 185 2.54 15.09 -29.41
C ARG A 185 2.95 13.62 -29.30
N GLU A 186 3.49 13.22 -28.14
CA GLU A 186 3.96 11.86 -27.92
C GLU A 186 2.81 10.95 -27.49
N ASN A 187 2.69 9.82 -28.18
CA ASN A 187 1.78 8.76 -27.79
C ASN A 187 2.26 8.15 -26.47
N PHE A 188 1.38 8.06 -25.48
CA PHE A 188 1.72 7.34 -24.26
C PHE A 188 1.89 5.85 -24.60
N GLN A 189 3.05 5.28 -24.27
CA GLN A 189 3.25 3.85 -24.44
C GLN A 189 2.55 3.12 -23.30
N ARG A 190 1.51 2.36 -23.63
CA ARG A 190 0.87 1.47 -22.66
C ARG A 190 1.90 0.43 -22.23
N ALA A 191 2.21 0.41 -20.94
CA ALA A 191 3.01 -0.67 -20.37
C ALA A 191 2.32 -2.01 -20.67
N LEU A 192 3.11 -3.04 -20.98
CA LEU A 192 2.58 -4.40 -21.14
C LEU A 192 1.81 -4.80 -19.87
N PRO A 193 0.70 -5.56 -20.00
CA PRO A 193 0.00 -6.08 -18.83
C PRO A 193 0.98 -6.83 -17.93
N VAL A 194 0.92 -6.55 -16.63
CA VAL A 194 1.69 -7.29 -15.63
C VAL A 194 1.17 -8.73 -15.65
N ARG A 195 1.95 -9.64 -16.24
CA ARG A 195 1.62 -11.07 -16.34
C ARG A 195 1.67 -11.75 -14.97
N ASP A 196 2.53 -11.26 -14.08
CA ASP A 196 2.73 -11.78 -12.74
C ASP A 196 3.15 -10.64 -11.79
N ALA A 197 2.43 -10.48 -10.68
CA ALA A 197 2.71 -9.51 -9.62
C ALA A 197 3.50 -10.13 -8.44
N SER A 198 3.89 -11.40 -8.57
CA SER A 198 4.97 -11.98 -7.78
C SER A 198 6.22 -11.11 -7.92
N PRO A 199 7.09 -11.00 -6.90
CA PRO A 199 8.36 -10.29 -6.99
C PRO A 199 9.34 -11.04 -7.90
N ALA A 200 8.97 -11.32 -9.15
CA ALA A 200 9.71 -12.12 -10.12
C ALA A 200 10.16 -11.29 -11.34
N GLY A 201 9.98 -9.96 -11.29
CA GLY A 201 10.45 -9.03 -12.32
C GLY A 201 11.78 -8.35 -12.02
N LEU A 202 12.16 -8.24 -10.74
CA LEU A 202 13.39 -7.64 -10.24
C LEU A 202 13.69 -8.21 -8.83
N VAL A 203 14.19 -9.44 -8.76
CA VAL A 203 14.89 -9.93 -7.56
C VAL A 203 16.21 -10.49 -8.05
N PRO A 204 17.35 -10.13 -7.44
CA PRO A 204 18.65 -10.75 -7.76
C PRO A 204 18.71 -12.26 -7.50
N PHE A 205 17.61 -12.88 -7.06
CA PHE A 205 17.51 -14.28 -6.65
C PHE A 205 16.15 -14.88 -7.06
N PRO A 206 15.99 -15.32 -8.33
CA PRO A 206 14.77 -15.98 -8.80
C PRO A 206 14.44 -17.32 -8.11
N ALA A 207 15.30 -17.79 -7.19
CA ALA A 207 15.19 -19.07 -6.51
C ALA A 207 15.32 -18.95 -4.98
N SER A 208 14.75 -17.91 -4.35
CA SER A 208 14.69 -17.89 -2.88
C SER A 208 13.85 -19.07 -2.38
N PRO A 209 14.30 -19.79 -1.33
CA PRO A 209 13.53 -20.88 -0.75
C PRO A 209 12.20 -20.36 -0.23
N TYR A 210 11.12 -21.13 -0.41
CA TYR A 210 9.80 -20.78 0.11
C TYR A 210 9.13 -22.00 0.71
N ILE A 211 8.71 -21.86 1.95
CA ILE A 211 8.10 -22.92 2.76
C ILE A 211 6.60 -22.79 2.64
N GLU A 212 5.96 -23.87 2.22
CA GLU A 212 4.50 -24.02 2.13
C GLU A 212 3.94 -24.74 3.36
N GLN A 213 4.69 -25.70 3.91
CA GLN A 213 4.21 -26.54 5.02
C GLN A 213 5.34 -27.11 5.87
N VAL A 214 5.08 -27.30 7.17
CA VAL A 214 5.92 -28.07 8.10
C VAL A 214 5.06 -29.17 8.73
N LEU A 215 5.55 -30.40 8.69
CA LEU A 215 4.84 -31.61 9.12
C LEU A 215 5.76 -32.51 9.95
N ALA A 216 5.22 -33.30 10.86
CA ALA A 216 5.90 -34.49 11.36
C ALA A 216 5.72 -35.65 10.36
N GLN A 217 6.72 -36.53 10.26
CA GLN A 217 6.60 -37.78 9.53
C GLN A 217 5.56 -38.68 10.21
N GLY A 218 4.56 -39.13 9.45
CA GLY A 218 3.47 -39.95 9.96
C GLY A 218 2.13 -39.51 9.38
N SER A 219 1.10 -39.44 10.24
CA SER A 219 -0.23 -38.98 9.86
C SER A 219 -0.25 -37.46 9.59
N ARG A 220 -1.23 -36.98 8.82
CA ARG A 220 -1.37 -35.54 8.49
C ARG A 220 -1.50 -34.64 9.72
N PHE A 221 -2.00 -35.19 10.83
CA PHE A 221 -2.27 -34.48 12.08
C PHE A 221 -1.34 -34.95 13.20
N GLU A 222 -0.23 -35.61 12.87
CA GLU A 222 0.75 -36.03 13.85
C GLU A 222 1.33 -34.79 14.57
N PRO A 223 1.26 -34.71 15.91
CA PRO A 223 1.84 -33.60 16.65
C PRO A 223 3.36 -33.62 16.50
N ILE A 224 3.95 -32.44 16.31
CA ILE A 224 5.40 -32.31 16.22
C ILE A 224 5.94 -32.27 17.65
N VAL A 225 6.55 -33.36 18.09
CA VAL A 225 7.33 -33.45 19.34
C VAL A 225 8.83 -33.40 19.04
N LEU A 226 9.68 -33.24 20.05
CA LEU A 226 11.12 -33.09 19.84
C LEU A 226 11.78 -34.32 19.19
N GLY A 227 11.28 -35.52 19.47
CA GLY A 227 11.74 -36.76 18.83
C GLY A 227 11.28 -36.95 17.37
N SER A 228 10.48 -36.03 16.83
CA SER A 228 9.91 -36.19 15.48
C SER A 228 10.96 -36.05 14.39
N ILE A 229 10.72 -36.75 13.28
CA ILE A 229 11.31 -36.42 12.00
C ILE A 229 10.39 -35.37 11.35
N ILE A 230 10.93 -34.19 11.06
CA ILE A 230 10.20 -33.06 10.52
C ILE A 230 10.42 -32.98 9.01
N ILE A 231 9.33 -32.83 8.27
CA ILE A 231 9.27 -32.67 6.82
C ILE A 231 8.82 -31.25 6.50
N VAL A 232 9.67 -30.50 5.82
CA VAL A 232 9.39 -29.15 5.31
C VAL A 232 9.10 -29.25 3.83
N ARG A 233 7.92 -28.83 3.39
CA ARG A 233 7.53 -28.80 1.97
C ARG A 233 7.49 -27.39 1.43
N GLY A 234 7.88 -27.24 0.18
CA GLY A 234 7.96 -25.94 -0.45
C GLY A 234 8.49 -25.98 -1.87
N ARG A 235 9.19 -24.91 -2.25
CA ARG A 235 9.83 -24.71 -3.55
C ARG A 235 11.19 -24.06 -3.37
N ASN A 236 12.11 -24.34 -4.30
CA ASN A 236 13.48 -23.82 -4.28
C ASN A 236 14.19 -24.13 -2.97
N LEU A 237 13.93 -25.28 -2.34
CA LEU A 237 14.52 -25.62 -1.04
C LEU A 237 15.96 -26.13 -1.16
N GLN A 238 16.34 -26.62 -2.34
CA GLN A 238 17.66 -27.20 -2.59
C GLN A 238 18.71 -26.14 -2.92
N SER A 239 19.86 -26.22 -2.26
CA SER A 239 21.05 -25.41 -2.53
C SER A 239 22.31 -26.18 -2.13
N GLN A 240 23.50 -25.64 -2.42
CA GLN A 240 24.79 -26.24 -2.04
C GLN A 240 24.95 -26.32 -0.52
N SER A 241 24.53 -25.29 0.20
CA SER A 241 24.59 -25.21 1.65
C SER A 241 23.26 -24.72 2.20
N VAL A 242 22.61 -25.57 3.00
CA VAL A 242 21.28 -25.33 3.56
C VAL A 242 21.34 -25.48 5.07
N GLU A 243 20.88 -24.45 5.78
CA GLU A 243 20.66 -24.43 7.22
C GLU A 243 19.15 -24.29 7.50
N ILE A 244 18.68 -24.93 8.56
CA ILE A 244 17.32 -24.78 9.06
C ILE A 244 17.40 -24.03 10.37
N HIS A 245 16.70 -22.90 10.46
CA HIS A 245 16.66 -22.07 11.66
C HIS A 245 15.31 -22.31 12.35
N VAL A 246 15.32 -22.80 13.58
CA VAL A 246 14.14 -23.06 14.42
C VAL A 246 14.25 -22.18 15.66
N GLY A 247 13.56 -21.04 15.68
CA GLY A 247 13.84 -19.98 16.66
C GLY A 247 15.31 -19.56 16.58
N ASP A 248 16.03 -19.62 17.69
CA ASP A 248 17.47 -19.30 17.77
C ASP A 248 18.38 -20.48 17.42
N LEU A 249 17.79 -21.64 17.10
CA LEU A 249 18.53 -22.87 16.89
C LEU A 249 18.84 -23.11 15.41
N ILE A 250 20.10 -23.44 15.11
CA ILE A 250 20.54 -23.80 13.77
C ILE A 250 20.68 -25.32 13.69
N VAL A 251 19.92 -25.94 12.79
CA VAL A 251 19.86 -27.38 12.56
C VAL A 251 20.30 -27.69 11.13
N LYS A 252 21.07 -28.77 10.97
CA LYS A 252 21.46 -29.27 9.64
C LYS A 252 20.39 -30.23 9.12
N PRO A 253 19.99 -30.12 7.85
CA PRO A 253 19.07 -31.08 7.25
C PRO A 253 19.70 -32.47 7.15
N THR A 254 18.87 -33.50 7.31
CA THR A 254 19.24 -34.89 7.03
C THR A 254 19.15 -35.20 5.54
N SER A 255 18.15 -34.63 4.85
CA SER A 255 17.96 -34.74 3.40
C SER A 255 17.40 -33.45 2.84
N VAL A 256 17.83 -33.07 1.64
CA VAL A 256 17.41 -31.86 0.93
C VAL A 256 17.14 -32.21 -0.52
N ILE A 257 15.91 -31.98 -0.96
CA ILE A 257 15.51 -31.93 -2.37
C ILE A 257 14.74 -30.65 -2.64
N ASP A 258 14.56 -30.28 -3.90
CA ASP A 258 14.01 -28.97 -4.28
C ASP A 258 12.65 -28.63 -3.63
N ARG A 259 11.82 -29.65 -3.37
CA ARG A 259 10.47 -29.49 -2.83
C ARG A 259 10.28 -29.97 -1.40
N GLU A 260 11.30 -30.59 -0.82
CA GLU A 260 11.20 -31.21 0.50
C GLU A 260 12.55 -31.20 1.24
N ILE A 261 12.53 -30.82 2.51
CA ILE A 261 13.66 -30.96 3.43
C ILE A 261 13.22 -31.84 4.59
N ILE A 262 14.08 -32.77 4.99
CA ILE A 262 13.87 -33.65 6.14
C ILE A 262 14.95 -33.36 7.17
N PHE A 263 14.56 -33.20 8.43
CA PHE A 263 15.49 -33.02 9.55
C PHE A 263 14.88 -33.57 10.87
N SER A 264 15.69 -33.65 11.91
CA SER A 264 15.22 -34.06 13.24
C SER A 264 15.75 -33.12 14.32
N LEU A 265 14.96 -32.97 15.39
CA LEU A 265 15.34 -32.21 16.58
C LEU A 265 15.90 -33.10 17.71
N ALA A 266 15.99 -34.43 17.52
CA ALA A 266 16.34 -35.36 18.59
C ALA A 266 17.78 -35.21 19.13
N ASN A 267 18.70 -34.68 18.32
CA ASN A 267 20.14 -34.61 18.65
C ASN A 267 20.57 -33.29 19.30
N ILE A 268 19.62 -32.44 19.70
CA ILE A 268 19.90 -31.13 20.29
C ILE A 268 20.10 -31.29 21.79
N SER A 269 21.14 -30.68 22.36
CA SER A 269 21.37 -30.68 23.80
C SER A 269 20.16 -30.11 24.55
N PHE A 270 19.57 -30.93 25.41
CA PHE A 270 18.32 -30.62 26.09
C PHE A 270 18.52 -29.66 27.27
N PRO A 271 17.56 -28.75 27.55
CA PRO A 271 16.51 -28.25 26.66
C PRO A 271 16.88 -26.84 26.16
N GLN A 272 17.16 -26.70 24.86
CA GLN A 272 17.40 -25.39 24.21
C GLN A 272 16.15 -24.81 23.55
N ILE A 273 15.14 -25.64 23.25
CA ILE A 273 13.92 -25.24 22.53
C ILE A 273 12.71 -25.23 23.46
N GLN A 274 11.69 -24.45 23.10
CA GLN A 274 10.52 -24.22 23.95
C GLN A 274 9.26 -24.91 23.41
N ALA A 275 8.35 -25.26 24.31
CA ALA A 275 7.01 -25.69 23.92
C ALA A 275 6.23 -24.53 23.27
N GLY A 276 5.28 -24.86 22.40
CA GLY A 276 4.40 -23.88 21.77
C GLY A 276 4.80 -23.53 20.33
N VAL A 277 4.39 -22.36 19.87
CA VAL A 277 4.66 -21.91 18.50
C VAL A 277 6.15 -21.61 18.31
N GLN A 278 6.78 -22.31 17.37
CA GLN A 278 8.16 -22.11 16.93
C GLN A 278 8.19 -21.55 15.51
N SER A 279 9.13 -20.66 15.23
CA SER A 279 9.39 -20.13 13.88
C SER A 279 10.40 -20.99 13.15
N LEU A 280 10.10 -21.39 11.91
CA LEU A 280 11.02 -22.14 11.05
C LEU A 280 11.39 -21.31 9.80
N GLN A 281 12.68 -21.26 9.49
CA GLN A 281 13.19 -20.71 8.23
C GLN A 281 14.23 -21.64 7.61
N VAL A 282 14.31 -21.62 6.28
CA VAL A 282 15.36 -22.27 5.50
C VAL A 282 16.30 -21.18 5.00
N ILE A 283 17.59 -21.33 5.32
CA ILE A 283 18.65 -20.40 4.93
C ILE A 283 19.58 -21.09 3.95
N HIS A 284 19.72 -20.53 2.75
CA HIS A 284 20.76 -20.91 1.80
C HIS A 284 22.01 -20.08 2.06
N ARG A 285 23.13 -20.73 2.36
CA ARG A 285 24.43 -20.04 2.48
C ARG A 285 25.10 -19.99 1.13
N ILE A 286 25.61 -18.81 0.77
CA ILE A 286 26.35 -18.60 -0.47
C ILE A 286 27.79 -18.30 -0.08
N ASP A 287 28.70 -19.14 -0.55
CA ASP A 287 30.12 -18.91 -0.43
C ASP A 287 30.55 -17.84 -1.44
N SER A 288 30.45 -16.57 -1.04
CA SER A 288 30.87 -15.42 -1.83
C SER A 288 31.99 -14.65 -1.11
N THR A 289 33.04 -14.31 -1.85
CA THR A 289 34.14 -13.46 -1.38
C THR A 289 33.88 -11.97 -1.63
N SER A 290 32.75 -11.61 -2.25
CA SER A 290 32.40 -10.22 -2.57
C SER A 290 31.66 -9.54 -1.41
N PRO A 291 32.11 -8.35 -0.95
CA PRO A 291 31.43 -7.61 0.12
C PRO A 291 30.09 -6.99 -0.31
N LEU A 292 29.74 -7.04 -1.60
CA LEU A 292 28.51 -6.50 -2.16
C LEU A 292 27.36 -7.51 -2.21
N ILE A 293 27.62 -8.79 -1.93
CA ILE A 293 26.64 -9.88 -1.99
C ILE A 293 26.35 -10.34 -0.56
N THR A 294 25.07 -10.43 -0.20
CA THR A 294 24.66 -11.06 1.06
C THR A 294 24.97 -12.56 0.99
N ASN A 295 25.77 -13.06 1.94
CA ASN A 295 26.18 -14.48 1.99
C ASN A 295 25.08 -15.46 2.41
N ALA A 296 23.82 -15.00 2.46
CA ALA A 296 22.68 -15.81 2.83
C ALA A 296 21.39 -15.35 2.13
N ILE A 297 20.57 -16.30 1.72
CA ILE A 297 19.19 -16.08 1.25
C ILE A 297 18.26 -16.84 2.20
N ALA A 298 17.27 -16.14 2.75
CA ALA A 298 16.30 -16.70 3.69
C ALA A 298 14.95 -16.97 3.02
N SER A 299 14.24 -18.00 3.49
CA SER A 299 12.84 -18.21 3.17
C SER A 299 11.91 -17.29 3.95
N ASN A 300 10.61 -17.35 3.63
CA ASN A 300 9.56 -16.93 4.56
C ASN A 300 9.69 -17.66 5.90
N VAL A 301 9.19 -17.01 6.96
CA VAL A 301 9.03 -17.63 8.28
C VAL A 301 7.76 -18.47 8.28
N MET A 302 7.87 -19.77 8.59
CA MET A 302 6.73 -20.67 8.74
C MET A 302 6.58 -21.07 10.21
N PRO A 303 5.46 -20.73 10.88
CA PRO A 303 5.21 -21.18 12.24
C PRO A 303 4.80 -22.66 12.28
N PHE A 304 5.23 -23.38 13.30
CA PHE A 304 4.70 -24.70 13.67
C PHE A 304 4.58 -24.83 15.18
N VAL A 305 3.78 -25.76 15.67
CA VAL A 305 3.59 -25.98 17.12
C VAL A 305 4.45 -27.15 17.57
N LEU A 306 5.39 -26.91 18.49
CA LEU A 306 6.16 -27.96 19.15
C LEU A 306 5.44 -28.39 20.43
N CYS A 307 4.93 -29.61 20.42
CA CYS A 307 4.26 -30.25 21.55
C CYS A 307 5.29 -30.79 22.55
N PRO A 308 5.10 -30.56 23.87
CA PRO A 308 5.96 -31.12 24.90
C PRO A 308 5.73 -32.63 25.07
N THR A 309 6.77 -33.36 25.45
CA THR A 309 6.67 -34.74 25.96
C THR A 309 6.92 -34.74 27.46
N ILE A 310 6.04 -35.40 28.22
CA ILE A 310 6.26 -35.60 29.65
C ILE A 310 7.23 -36.76 29.82
N VAL A 311 8.44 -36.46 30.29
CA VAL A 311 9.53 -37.42 30.53
C VAL A 311 9.27 -38.19 31.83
N SER A 312 8.85 -37.49 32.87
CA SER A 312 8.44 -38.10 34.13
C SER A 312 7.41 -37.22 34.84
N VAL A 313 6.61 -37.87 35.68
CA VAL A 313 5.60 -37.22 36.51
C VAL A 313 5.65 -37.81 37.93
N SER A 314 5.59 -36.94 38.93
CA SER A 314 5.55 -37.34 40.34
C SER A 314 4.63 -36.43 41.16
N VAL A 315 4.25 -36.91 42.34
CA VAL A 315 3.44 -36.15 43.32
C VAL A 315 4.30 -35.83 44.53
N THR A 316 4.26 -34.58 44.98
CA THR A 316 4.87 -34.12 46.24
C THR A 316 3.83 -33.39 47.08
N GLN A 317 4.11 -33.18 48.37
CA GLN A 317 3.23 -32.43 49.29
C GLN A 317 1.77 -32.92 49.30
N LEU A 318 1.59 -34.26 49.33
CA LEU A 318 0.28 -34.89 49.34
C LEU A 318 -0.41 -34.68 50.70
N GLU A 319 -1.61 -34.11 50.67
CA GLU A 319 -2.45 -33.84 51.83
C GLU A 319 -3.86 -34.43 51.62
N GLU A 320 -4.43 -34.99 52.68
CA GLU A 320 -5.82 -35.43 52.73
C GLU A 320 -6.71 -34.27 53.19
N VAL A 321 -7.74 -33.93 52.41
CA VAL A 321 -8.64 -32.79 52.71
C VAL A 321 -9.94 -33.28 53.36
N GLU A 322 -10.65 -34.17 52.66
CA GLU A 322 -11.92 -34.80 53.05
C GLU A 322 -11.92 -36.26 52.54
N ASP A 323 -12.83 -37.13 53.02
CA ASP A 323 -12.91 -38.53 52.62
C ASP A 323 -12.82 -38.70 51.08
N ASN A 324 -11.73 -39.33 50.60
CA ASN A 324 -11.34 -39.55 49.20
C ASN A 324 -10.86 -38.32 48.37
N LEU A 325 -10.68 -37.14 48.95
CA LEU A 325 -10.12 -35.96 48.24
C LEU A 325 -8.69 -35.65 48.70
N ARG A 326 -7.80 -35.47 47.72
CA ARG A 326 -6.39 -35.15 47.90
C ARG A 326 -6.05 -33.78 47.32
N SER A 327 -5.14 -33.07 47.99
CA SER A 327 -4.42 -31.92 47.43
C SER A 327 -2.94 -32.25 47.39
N ALA A 328 -2.24 -31.82 46.35
CA ALA A 328 -0.83 -32.12 46.18
C ALA A 328 -0.16 -31.14 45.23
N VAL A 329 1.15 -31.30 45.02
CA VAL A 329 1.90 -30.65 43.94
C VAL A 329 2.32 -31.71 42.94
N VAL A 330 1.84 -31.58 41.70
CA VAL A 330 2.26 -32.44 40.60
C VAL A 330 3.53 -31.86 39.98
N VAL A 331 4.61 -32.63 39.96
CA VAL A 331 5.89 -32.23 39.36
C VAL A 331 6.04 -32.95 38.02
N LEU A 332 6.07 -32.18 36.94
CA LEU A 332 6.29 -32.68 35.59
C LEU A 332 7.72 -32.36 35.14
N GLN A 333 8.43 -33.35 34.63
CA GLN A 333 9.65 -33.14 33.86
C GLN A 333 9.32 -33.21 32.37
N LEU A 334 9.64 -32.16 31.62
CA LEU A 334 9.42 -32.06 30.18
C LEU A 334 10.73 -32.18 29.41
N ASP A 335 10.61 -32.55 28.14
CA ASP A 335 11.71 -32.60 27.16
C ASP A 335 12.02 -31.23 26.54
N VAL A 336 11.23 -30.20 26.85
CA VAL A 336 11.33 -28.84 26.32
C VAL A 336 11.26 -27.79 27.43
N LEU A 337 11.74 -26.57 27.16
CA LEU A 337 11.62 -25.43 28.07
C LEU A 337 10.22 -24.81 28.03
N VAL A 338 9.80 -24.30 29.18
CA VAL A 338 8.61 -23.45 29.32
C VAL A 338 9.07 -22.06 29.75
N ARG A 339 8.68 -21.00 29.03
CA ARG A 339 9.06 -19.62 29.35
C ARG A 339 8.22 -19.02 30.47
N GLU A 340 8.77 -17.98 31.10
CA GLU A 340 8.16 -17.21 32.19
C GLU A 340 6.69 -16.81 31.97
N LYS A 341 6.30 -16.53 30.74
CA LYS A 341 4.97 -15.99 30.41
C LYS A 341 4.02 -16.99 29.72
N GLN A 342 4.44 -18.23 29.53
CA GLN A 342 3.59 -19.22 28.86
C GLN A 342 2.49 -19.69 29.80
N LYS A 343 1.28 -19.82 29.26
CA LYS A 343 0.16 -20.41 29.98
C LYS A 343 0.34 -21.92 30.00
N VAL A 344 0.38 -22.49 31.21
CA VAL A 344 0.47 -23.94 31.41
C VAL A 344 -0.83 -24.45 32.03
N VAL A 345 -1.40 -25.49 31.43
CA VAL A 345 -2.62 -26.14 31.91
C VAL A 345 -2.34 -27.62 32.10
N LEU A 346 -2.53 -28.12 33.32
CA LEU A 346 -2.53 -29.56 33.61
C LEU A 346 -3.93 -30.10 33.41
N SER A 347 -4.07 -31.20 32.68
CA SER A 347 -5.30 -31.97 32.57
C SER A 347 -5.09 -33.36 33.16
N LEU A 348 -5.99 -33.75 34.07
CA LEU A 348 -6.03 -35.07 34.68
C LEU A 348 -7.34 -35.75 34.27
N ASN A 349 -7.22 -36.93 33.67
CA ASN A 349 -8.35 -37.75 33.27
C ASN A 349 -8.30 -39.06 34.06
N GLU A 350 -9.28 -39.33 34.91
CA GLU A 350 -9.32 -40.56 35.73
C GLU A 350 -9.23 -41.79 34.81
N TRP A 351 -8.33 -42.70 35.15
CA TRP A 351 -8.12 -43.95 34.44
C TRP A 351 -9.21 -44.97 34.83
N ALA A 352 -10.44 -44.66 34.45
CA ALA A 352 -11.63 -45.45 34.74
C ALA A 352 -12.64 -45.40 33.59
N VAL A 353 -13.43 -46.48 33.44
CA VAL A 353 -14.48 -46.57 32.41
C VAL A 353 -15.80 -45.97 32.88
N ASN A 354 -16.14 -46.15 34.16
CA ASN A 354 -17.41 -45.73 34.72
C ASN A 354 -17.28 -44.37 35.39
N SER A 355 -17.95 -43.35 34.83
CA SER A 355 -18.02 -41.98 35.37
C SER A 355 -16.65 -41.41 35.80
N PRO A 356 -15.66 -41.31 34.89
CA PRO A 356 -14.33 -40.81 35.22
C PRO A 356 -14.35 -39.34 35.59
N ALA A 357 -13.65 -38.98 36.66
CA ALA A 357 -13.40 -37.60 37.03
C ALA A 357 -12.40 -36.94 36.07
N ILE A 358 -12.63 -35.66 35.75
CA ILE A 358 -11.75 -34.86 34.89
C ILE A 358 -11.44 -33.57 35.61
N TYR A 359 -10.16 -33.22 35.69
CA TYR A 359 -9.70 -32.00 36.33
C TYR A 359 -8.79 -31.21 35.39
N MET A 360 -8.87 -29.89 35.47
CA MET A 360 -7.97 -28.97 34.79
C MET A 360 -7.44 -27.95 35.79
N PHE A 361 -6.12 -27.74 35.80
CA PHE A 361 -5.47 -26.78 36.68
C PHE A 361 -4.62 -25.83 35.86
N ASP A 362 -4.96 -24.55 35.90
CA ASP A 362 -4.11 -23.48 35.39
C ASP A 362 -2.94 -23.27 36.35
N ARG A 363 -1.71 -23.32 35.83
CA ARG A 363 -0.52 -22.91 36.58
C ARG A 363 -0.28 -21.41 36.35
N PRO A 364 -0.02 -20.62 37.40
CA PRO A 364 0.48 -19.26 37.24
C PRO A 364 1.77 -19.22 36.40
N PRO A 365 2.05 -18.09 35.69
CA PRO A 365 3.26 -17.91 34.90
C PRO A 365 4.53 -18.21 35.70
N LEU A 366 5.53 -18.80 35.04
CA LEU A 366 6.78 -19.20 35.67
C LEU A 366 7.66 -17.98 36.02
N PRO A 367 8.45 -18.03 37.11
CA PRO A 367 9.38 -16.94 37.45
C PRO A 367 10.67 -16.96 36.62
N HIS A 368 11.02 -18.09 36.01
CA HIS A 368 12.14 -18.27 35.09
C HIS A 368 11.85 -19.43 34.13
N ASN A 369 12.60 -19.51 33.02
CA ASN A 369 12.46 -20.63 32.09
C ASN A 369 12.83 -21.96 32.78
N SER A 370 11.97 -22.97 32.68
CA SER A 370 12.20 -24.28 33.30
C SER A 370 11.63 -25.40 32.44
N SER A 371 12.27 -26.57 32.47
CA SER A 371 11.70 -27.83 31.96
C SER A 371 11.00 -28.65 33.04
N THR A 372 11.11 -28.23 34.31
CA THR A 372 10.44 -28.84 35.47
C THR A 372 9.30 -27.94 35.93
N ILE A 373 8.09 -28.50 35.98
CA ILE A 373 6.85 -27.75 36.15
C ILE A 373 6.07 -28.33 37.33
N GLU A 374 6.09 -27.62 38.46
CA GLU A 374 5.30 -27.89 39.67
C GLU A 374 3.91 -27.25 39.66
N ILE A 375 2.84 -28.02 39.68
CA ILE A 375 1.47 -27.54 39.55
C ILE A 375 0.68 -27.95 40.79
N PRO A 376 0.22 -27.00 41.63
CA PRO A 376 -0.60 -27.32 42.78
C PRO A 376 -1.99 -27.76 42.33
N ILE A 377 -2.42 -28.94 42.78
CA ILE A 377 -3.74 -29.52 42.57
C ILE A 377 -4.51 -29.53 43.88
N LYS A 378 -5.83 -29.33 43.81
CA LYS A 378 -6.70 -29.28 44.98
C LYS A 378 -7.97 -30.08 44.74
N ASN A 379 -8.46 -30.74 45.79
CA ASN A 379 -9.72 -31.48 45.79
C ASN A 379 -9.84 -32.50 44.64
N VAL A 380 -8.77 -33.26 44.41
CA VAL A 380 -8.73 -34.33 43.39
C VAL A 380 -9.09 -35.66 44.05
N LYS A 381 -10.03 -36.40 43.47
CA LYS A 381 -10.43 -37.72 43.95
C LYS A 381 -9.22 -38.67 43.97
N ALA A 382 -9.06 -39.47 45.02
CA ALA A 382 -8.00 -40.48 45.08
C ALA A 382 -8.22 -41.55 43.99
N ALA A 383 -7.34 -41.59 42.99
CA ALA A 383 -7.40 -42.50 41.84
C ALA A 383 -6.08 -42.47 41.03
N GLU A 384 -6.03 -43.29 39.97
CA GLU A 384 -5.02 -43.18 38.91
C GLU A 384 -5.54 -42.26 37.79
N TYR A 385 -4.68 -41.40 37.26
CA TYR A 385 -5.03 -40.43 36.23
C TYR A 385 -4.05 -40.47 35.06
N LEU A 386 -4.59 -40.36 33.84
CA LEU A 386 -3.81 -39.94 32.67
C LEU A 386 -3.49 -38.46 32.78
N VAL A 387 -2.24 -38.13 32.48
CA VAL A 387 -1.71 -36.78 32.63
C VAL A 387 -1.44 -36.17 31.26
N ARG A 388 -1.96 -34.96 31.06
CA ARG A 388 -1.60 -34.13 29.90
C ARG A 388 -1.24 -32.74 30.36
N VAL A 389 -0.30 -32.12 29.66
CA VAL A 389 0.03 -30.71 29.86
C VAL A 389 -0.15 -29.97 28.55
N GLN A 390 -0.73 -28.77 28.63
CA GLN A 390 -0.87 -27.86 27.51
C GLN A 390 -0.09 -26.58 27.80
N ILE A 391 0.77 -26.18 26.87
CA ILE A 391 1.60 -24.97 26.98
C ILE A 391 1.30 -24.06 25.80
N ASP A 392 0.69 -22.90 26.04
CA ASP A 392 0.25 -21.95 25.00
C ASP A 392 -0.51 -22.62 23.83
N GLY A 393 -1.35 -23.61 24.15
CA GLY A 393 -2.10 -24.37 23.16
C GLY A 393 -1.46 -25.68 22.70
N ALA A 394 -0.15 -25.87 22.90
CA ALA A 394 0.57 -27.10 22.55
C ALA A 394 0.38 -28.19 23.60
N GLU A 395 -0.41 -29.22 23.25
CA GLU A 395 -0.76 -30.32 24.14
C GLU A 395 0.24 -31.48 24.02
N SER A 396 0.60 -32.07 25.17
CA SER A 396 1.46 -33.25 25.22
C SER A 396 0.78 -34.50 24.66
N LYS A 397 1.54 -35.34 23.95
CA LYS A 397 1.04 -36.60 23.42
C LYS A 397 0.86 -37.65 24.52
N LEU A 398 -0.23 -38.42 24.45
CA LEU A 398 -0.43 -39.63 25.23
C LEU A 398 0.18 -40.84 24.51
N GLY A 399 0.80 -41.75 25.25
CA GLY A 399 1.19 -43.06 24.74
C GLY A 399 -0.02 -43.98 24.63
N VAL A 400 0.01 -44.85 23.62
CA VAL A 400 -1.02 -45.86 23.36
C VAL A 400 -0.41 -47.22 23.67
N ASP A 401 -1.22 -48.11 24.23
CA ASP A 401 -0.86 -49.51 24.39
C ASP A 401 -0.87 -50.22 23.04
N ASP A 402 0.32 -50.41 22.48
CA ASP A 402 0.51 -51.03 21.17
C ASP A 402 0.71 -52.55 21.25
N ASP A 403 0.63 -53.16 22.44
CA ASP A 403 0.75 -54.61 22.62
C ASP A 403 -0.57 -55.32 22.26
N PRO A 404 -0.63 -56.10 21.17
CA PRO A 404 -1.86 -56.76 20.72
C PRO A 404 -2.42 -57.78 21.73
N ASP A 405 -1.57 -58.30 22.62
CA ASP A 405 -1.96 -59.28 23.64
C ASP A 405 -2.41 -58.63 24.95
N SER A 406 -2.30 -57.30 25.06
CA SER A 406 -2.73 -56.55 26.25
C SER A 406 -4.25 -56.37 26.29
N SER A 407 -4.82 -56.50 27.50
CA SER A 407 -6.24 -56.20 27.75
C SER A 407 -6.60 -54.73 27.49
N THR A 408 -5.62 -53.84 27.40
CA THR A 408 -5.79 -52.41 27.13
C THR A 408 -5.27 -52.00 25.75
N TYR A 409 -5.09 -52.96 24.82
CA TYR A 409 -4.65 -52.68 23.45
C TYR A 409 -5.44 -51.53 22.80
N ASN A 410 -4.72 -50.59 22.17
CA ASN A 410 -5.21 -49.32 21.62
C ASN A 410 -5.78 -48.30 22.63
N TRP A 411 -5.61 -48.50 23.94
CA TRP A 411 -5.99 -47.49 24.93
C TRP A 411 -4.81 -46.57 25.24
N TYR A 412 -5.08 -45.32 25.58
CA TYR A 412 -4.04 -44.42 26.07
C TYR A 412 -3.54 -44.86 27.44
N ASN A 413 -2.29 -45.27 27.60
CA ASN A 413 -1.81 -45.88 28.84
C ASN A 413 -0.75 -45.06 29.59
N SER A 414 -0.31 -43.93 29.02
CA SER A 414 0.79 -43.13 29.57
C SER A 414 0.76 -41.68 29.08
N PRO A 415 1.35 -40.73 29.82
CA PRO A 415 1.86 -40.86 31.18
C PRO A 415 0.72 -40.93 32.21
N LYS A 416 0.92 -41.71 33.28
CA LYS A 416 -0.03 -41.85 34.38
C LYS A 416 0.56 -41.40 35.70
N ILE A 417 -0.31 -40.95 36.60
CA ILE A 417 0.03 -40.58 37.97
C ILE A 417 -0.99 -41.20 38.91
N THR A 418 -0.53 -41.71 40.05
CA THR A 418 -1.41 -42.20 41.11
C THR A 418 -1.46 -41.18 42.23
N ILE A 419 -2.66 -40.75 42.60
CA ILE A 419 -2.93 -39.85 43.71
C ILE A 419 -3.76 -40.67 44.69
N LEU A 420 -3.12 -41.23 45.73
CA LEU A 420 -3.77 -42.10 46.71
C LEU A 420 -4.12 -41.36 47.99
#